data_AF-A0A920W2W0-F1
#
_entry.id   AF-A0A920W2W0-F1
#
_cell.length_a   1.000
_cell.length_b   1.000
_cell.length_c   1.000
_cell.angle_alpha   90.00
_cell.angle_beta   90.00
_cell.angle_gamma   90.00
#
_symmetry.space_group_name_H-M   'P 1'
#
loop_
_entity.id
_entity.type
_entity.pdbx_description
1 polymer ?
#
loop_
_entity_poly.entity_id
_entity_poly.type
_entity_poly.pdbx_seq_one_letter_code
_entity_poly.pdbx_strand_id
1 'polypeptide(L)' 'MYPWLKLGGKGLFVKEIEEGLLKHEVDFAVHSMKDMPIDFPINLCIACVTKRENL' A
#
# COMPACT_ATOMS: atom_id res chain seq x y z
N MET A 1 19.92 -12.12 -12.45
CA MET A 1 18.43 -12.14 -12.34
C MET A 1 18.07 -12.05 -10.86
N TYR A 2 17.69 -10.87 -10.37
CA TYR A 2 17.50 -10.62 -8.94
C TYR A 2 16.29 -11.42 -8.39
N PRO A 3 16.44 -12.22 -7.32
CA PRO A 3 15.36 -13.06 -6.77
C PRO A 3 14.12 -12.28 -6.35
N TRP A 4 14.31 -11.06 -5.83
CA TRP A 4 13.24 -10.18 -5.37
C TRP A 4 12.29 -9.73 -6.48
N LEU A 5 12.76 -9.68 -7.73
CA LEU A 5 11.92 -9.32 -8.88
C LEU A 5 10.88 -10.40 -9.20
N LYS A 6 11.13 -11.65 -8.79
CA LYS A 6 10.20 -12.77 -9.00
C LYS A 6 9.18 -12.92 -7.87
N LEU A 7 9.49 -12.43 -6.67
CA LEU A 7 8.58 -12.43 -5.52
C LEU A 7 7.77 -11.12 -5.43
N GLY A 8 8.36 -10.00 -5.84
CA GLY A 8 7.76 -8.66 -5.81
C GLY A 8 6.81 -8.39 -6.98
N GLY A 9 5.71 -9.13 -7.06
CA GLY A 9 4.56 -8.67 -7.84
C GLY A 9 4.11 -7.30 -7.33
N LYS A 10 3.69 -6.39 -8.23
CA LYS A 10 3.03 -5.13 -7.86
C LYS A 10 1.95 -5.43 -6.82
N GLY A 11 2.06 -4.85 -5.62
CA GLY A 11 1.06 -4.98 -4.56
C GLY A 11 1.27 -6.09 -3.53
N LEU A 12 2.42 -6.79 -3.53
CA LEU A 12 2.72 -7.85 -2.54
C LEU A 12 2.71 -7.37 -1.06
N PHE A 13 2.77 -6.06 -0.81
CA PHE A 13 2.69 -5.48 0.54
C PHE A 13 1.44 -4.65 0.77
N VAL A 14 0.52 -4.63 -0.20
CA VAL A 14 -0.67 -3.78 -0.16
C VAL A 14 -1.90 -4.63 0.14
N LYS A 15 -1.99 -5.84 -0.41
CA LYS A 15 -3.18 -6.67 -0.32
C LYS A 15 -3.55 -7.06 1.12
N GLU A 16 -2.60 -7.54 1.92
CA GLU A 16 -2.86 -7.96 3.30
C GLU A 16 -3.28 -6.77 4.18
N ILE A 17 -2.73 -5.59 3.90
CA ILE A 17 -3.05 -4.35 4.61
C ILE A 17 -4.45 -3.86 4.22
N GLU A 18 -4.79 -3.88 2.93
CA GLU A 18 -6.14 -3.57 2.43
C GLU A 18 -7.19 -4.52 3.03
N GLU A 19 -6.89 -5.82 3.13
CA GLU A 19 -7.77 -6.78 3.78
C GLU A 19 -8.00 -6.46 5.27
N GLY A 20 -6.95 -6.07 5.99
CA GLY A 20 -7.06 -5.64 7.39
C GLY A 20 -7.91 -4.38 7.56
N LEU A 21 -7.78 -3.40 6.67
CA LEU A 21 -8.60 -2.19 6.66
C LEU A 21 -10.08 -2.51 6.39
N LEU A 22 -10.36 -3.35 5.38
CA LEU A 22 -11.72 -3.74 5.00
C LEU A 22 -12.42 -4.59 6.07
N LYS A 23 -11.66 -5.38 6.84
CA LYS A 23 -12.16 -6.14 8.00
C LYS A 23 -12.23 -5.33 9.28
N HIS A 24 -11.84 -4.05 9.26
CA HIS A 24 -11.72 -3.19 10.43
C HIS A 24 -10.80 -3.77 11.53
N GLU A 25 -9.77 -4.52 11.14
CA GLU A 25 -8.73 -5.02 12.06
C GLU A 25 -7.70 -3.91 12.36
N VAL A 26 -7.57 -2.95 11.45
CA VAL A 26 -6.76 -1.74 11.61
C VAL A 26 -7.53 -0.53 11.06
N ASP A 27 -7.29 0.65 11.60
CA ASP A 27 -8.04 1.87 11.22
C ASP A 27 -7.43 2.60 10.01
N PHE A 28 -6.10 2.60 9.89
CA PHE A 28 -5.39 3.22 8.78
C PHE A 28 -4.05 2.53 8.52
N ALA A 29 -3.54 2.71 7.30
CA ALA A 29 -2.25 2.20 6.87
C ALA A 29 -1.33 3.33 6.41
N VAL A 30 -0.02 3.13 6.58
CA VAL A 30 1.01 4.06 6.13
C VAL A 30 1.90 3.36 5.12
N HIS A 31 2.02 3.96 3.93
CA HIS A 31 2.85 3.45 2.86
C HIS A 31 3.85 4.50 2.39
N SER A 32 4.98 4.04 1.86
CA SER A 32 5.76 4.88 0.96
C SER A 32 4.95 5.11 -0.32
N MET A 33 4.72 6.37 -0.68
CA MET A 33 3.84 6.73 -1.81
C MET A 33 4.29 6.08 -3.13
N LYS A 34 5.59 5.81 -3.31
CA LYS A 34 6.15 5.14 -4.50
C LYS A 34 5.65 3.70 -4.69
N ASP A 35 5.17 3.08 -3.62
CA ASP A 35 4.75 1.68 -3.59
C ASP A 35 3.21 1.53 -3.67
N MET A 36 2.46 2.65 -3.70
CA MET A 36 1.00 2.62 -3.80
C MET A 36 0.52 2.32 -5.23
N PRO A 37 -0.47 1.42 -5.40
CA PRO A 37 -1.12 1.22 -6.69
C PRO A 37 -1.94 2.46 -7.08
N ILE A 38 -2.23 2.58 -8.38
CA ILE A 38 -3.11 3.64 -8.90
C ILE A 38 -4.57 3.33 -8.61
N ASP A 39 -4.92 2.05 -8.70
CA ASP A 39 -6.26 1.54 -8.47
C ASP A 39 -6.39 1.04 -7.03
N PHE A 40 -7.51 1.36 -6.38
CA PHE A 40 -7.84 0.96 -5.02
C PHE A 40 -9.12 0.11 -4.99
N PRO A 41 -9.26 -0.81 -4.02
CA PRO A 41 -10.53 -1.43 -3.72
C PRO A 41 -11.61 -0.38 -3.42
N ILE A 42 -12.85 -0.71 -3.76
CA ILE A 42 -13.99 0.13 -3.38
C ILE A 42 -14.03 0.26 -1.85
N ASN A 43 -14.29 1.48 -1.36
CA ASN A 43 -14.28 1.87 0.06
C ASN A 43 -12.91 2.09 0.72
N LEU A 44 -11.80 2.05 -0.03
CA LEU A 44 -10.51 2.55 0.45
C LEU A 44 -10.10 3.82 -0.30
N CYS A 45 -9.35 4.71 0.37
CA CYS A 45 -8.84 5.93 -0.24
C CYS A 45 -7.56 6.40 0.45
N ILE A 46 -6.81 7.30 -0.21
CA ILE A 46 -5.70 8.01 0.43
C ILE A 46 -6.29 9.17 1.24
N ALA A 47 -6.39 8.98 2.56
CA ALA A 47 -6.94 9.99 3.47
C ALA A 47 -5.96 11.14 3.75
N CYS A 48 -4.64 10.91 3.60
CA CYS A 48 -3.61 11.89 3.91
C CYS A 48 -2.36 11.66 3.06
N VAL A 49 -1.71 12.77 2.66
CA VAL A 49 -0.36 12.78 2.09
C VAL A 49 0.49 13.69 2.94
N THR A 50 1.55 13.15 3.54
CA THR A 50 2.49 13.92 4.36
C THR A 50 3.38 14.80 3.49
N LYS A 51 4.03 15.80 4.10
CA LYS A 51 5.06 16.59 3.41
C LYS A 51 6.15 15.65 2.90
N ARG A 52 6.50 15.77 1.63
CA ARG A 52 7.56 14.96 1.02
C ARG A 52 8.90 15.27 1.69
N GLU A 53 9.53 14.23 2.21
CA GLU A 53 10.88 14.32 2.74
C GLU A 53 11.91 14.37 1.61
N ASN A 54 12.99 15.10 1.83
CA ASN A 54 14.14 15.10 0.94
C ASN A 54 15.07 13.94 1.31
N LEU A 55 15.72 13.35 0.31
CA LEU A 55 16.66 12.24 0.49
C LEU A 55 17.89 12.64 1.30
#